data_AF-A0A2E5QJ59-F1
#
_entry.id   AF-A0A2E5QJ59-F1
#
_cell.length_a   1.000
_cell.length_b   1.000
_cell.length_c   1.000
_cell.angle_alpha   90.00
_cell.angle_beta   90.00
_cell.angle_gamma   90.00
#
_symmetry.space_group_name_H-M   'P 1'
#
loop_
_entity.id
_entity.type
_entity.pdbx_description
1 polymer ?
#
loop_
_entity_poly.entity_id
_entity_poly.type
_entity_poly.pdbx_seq_one_letter_code
_entity_poly.pdbx_strand_id
1 'polypeptide(L)'
;MNNELIYPTKSIKSIMNIFSSFPPPINWRVKEANKISDFFWDFIIILDDDRHITIQRDPDPRYNKVNGVINMIEFLFHYPIAMNKYGNNLDWVHRFSDRINWMIPCGKTMVDNDKEFGPNGVLWLKNSIYLVGGISKSWLHEQFNLYLNSMELIKNYHLAEPNSPIMEGKWI
;
A
#
# COMPACT_ATOMS: atom_id res chain seq x y z
N MET A 1 -22.22 23.47 -4.54
CA MET A 1 -22.35 22.87 -3.19
C MET A 1 -21.92 21.40 -3.27
N ASN A 2 -21.01 21.00 -2.37
CA ASN A 2 -20.57 19.64 -2.01
C ASN A 2 -20.02 18.68 -3.10
N ASN A 3 -18.84 18.97 -3.65
CA ASN A 3 -18.07 18.02 -4.46
C ASN A 3 -16.68 17.69 -3.86
N GLU A 4 -16.53 17.91 -2.55
CA GLU A 4 -15.28 17.75 -1.82
C GLU A 4 -15.14 16.35 -1.19
N LEU A 5 -16.27 15.70 -0.89
CA LEU A 5 -16.31 14.41 -0.20
C LEU A 5 -16.39 13.23 -1.16
N ILE A 6 -15.64 12.18 -0.83
CA ILE A 6 -15.56 10.89 -1.50
C ILE A 6 -16.38 9.92 -0.67
N TYR A 7 -17.46 9.42 -1.25
CA TYR A 7 -18.36 8.45 -0.61
C TYR A 7 -18.14 7.04 -1.17
N PRO A 8 -18.64 6.00 -0.49
CA PRO A 8 -18.65 4.65 -1.04
C PRO A 8 -19.30 4.64 -2.42
N THR A 9 -18.65 3.98 -3.39
CA THR A 9 -19.04 4.06 -4.81
C THR A 9 -18.85 2.73 -5.52
N LYS A 10 -19.66 2.47 -6.54
CA LYS A 10 -19.44 1.31 -7.44
C LYS A 10 -18.42 1.59 -8.55
N SER A 11 -18.03 2.84 -8.73
CA SER A 11 -17.15 3.28 -9.82
C SER A 11 -15.76 3.64 -9.30
N ILE A 12 -14.77 2.86 -9.70
CA ILE A 12 -13.36 3.13 -9.40
C ILE A 12 -12.84 4.41 -10.08
N LYS A 13 -13.43 4.79 -11.23
CA LYS A 13 -12.98 5.94 -12.04
C LYS A 13 -12.99 7.26 -11.26
N SER A 14 -13.95 7.44 -10.35
CA SER A 14 -14.02 8.64 -9.51
C SER A 14 -12.77 8.75 -8.61
N ILE A 15 -12.38 7.64 -8.00
CA ILE A 15 -11.21 7.56 -7.11
C ILE A 15 -9.92 7.72 -7.92
N MET A 16 -9.82 7.07 -9.08
CA MET A 16 -8.68 7.22 -9.99
C MET A 16 -8.46 8.68 -10.42
N ASN A 17 -9.53 9.36 -10.83
CA ASN A 17 -9.45 10.76 -11.28
C ASN A 17 -8.94 11.69 -10.17
N ILE A 18 -9.26 11.37 -8.91
CA ILE A 18 -8.78 12.15 -7.76
C ILE A 18 -7.26 12.06 -7.68
N PHE A 19 -6.69 10.85 -7.70
CA PHE A 19 -5.24 10.67 -7.69
C PHE A 19 -4.55 11.24 -8.94
N SER A 20 -5.17 11.15 -10.11
CA SER A 20 -4.66 11.78 -11.35
C SER A 20 -4.66 13.31 -11.30
N SER A 21 -5.44 13.93 -10.41
CA SER A 21 -5.58 15.39 -10.30
C SER A 21 -4.73 16.01 -9.18
N PHE A 22 -4.07 15.19 -8.36
CA PHE A 22 -3.14 15.66 -7.36
C PHE A 22 -1.80 16.02 -8.01
N PRO A 23 -1.22 17.20 -7.71
CA PRO A 23 0.12 17.54 -8.16
C PRO A 23 1.12 16.57 -7.50
N PRO A 24 1.90 15.80 -8.28
CA PRO A 24 2.78 14.79 -7.72
C PRO A 24 3.91 15.44 -6.89
N PRO A 25 4.14 15.03 -5.63
CA PRO A 25 5.41 15.32 -4.97
C PRO A 25 6.57 14.48 -5.55
N ILE A 26 6.26 13.35 -6.20
CA ILE A 26 7.15 12.38 -6.89
C ILE A 26 6.42 12.02 -8.18
N ASN A 27 7.06 11.97 -9.37
CA ASN A 27 6.27 11.66 -10.56
C ASN A 27 5.68 10.23 -10.44
N TRP A 28 4.42 10.15 -10.81
CA TRP A 28 3.63 8.94 -10.72
C TRP A 28 2.65 8.89 -11.89
N ARG A 29 2.01 7.75 -12.09
CA ARG A 29 0.90 7.61 -13.03
C ARG A 29 -0.12 6.63 -12.49
N VAL A 30 -1.39 6.90 -12.76
CA VAL A 30 -2.49 5.99 -12.42
C VAL A 30 -2.78 5.11 -13.62
N LYS A 31 -2.87 3.79 -13.42
CA LYS A 31 -3.17 2.80 -14.46
C LYS A 31 -4.22 1.82 -13.97
N GLU A 32 -5.18 1.44 -14.81
CA GLU A 32 -6.06 0.31 -14.51
C GLU A 32 -5.23 -0.97 -14.32
N ALA A 33 -5.56 -1.76 -13.30
CA ALA A 33 -4.89 -3.04 -13.09
C ALA A 33 -5.37 -4.01 -14.17
N ASN A 34 -4.47 -4.83 -14.72
CA ASN A 34 -4.90 -5.96 -15.54
C ASN A 34 -5.75 -6.86 -14.64
N LYS A 35 -6.97 -7.19 -15.10
CA LYS A 35 -7.94 -7.95 -14.31
C LYS A 35 -7.45 -9.39 -14.12
N ILE A 36 -6.65 -9.63 -13.07
CA ILE A 36 -6.15 -10.96 -12.71
C ILE A 36 -7.24 -11.72 -11.91
N SER A 37 -8.10 -11.00 -11.17
CA SER A 37 -9.21 -11.54 -10.38
C SER A 37 -10.16 -10.41 -9.94
N ASP A 38 -11.42 -10.73 -9.60
CA ASP A 38 -12.38 -9.76 -9.03
C ASP A 38 -11.98 -9.23 -7.63
N PHE A 39 -10.94 -9.83 -7.01
CA PHE A 39 -10.51 -9.55 -5.64
C PHE A 39 -9.12 -8.92 -5.51
N PHE A 40 -8.36 -8.87 -6.60
CA PHE A 40 -6.93 -8.63 -6.48
C PHE A 40 -6.62 -7.12 -6.52
N TRP A 41 -6.96 -6.38 -7.58
CA TRP A 41 -6.60 -4.95 -7.70
C TRP A 41 -7.55 -4.28 -8.71
N ASP A 42 -8.13 -3.11 -8.42
CA ASP A 42 -8.92 -2.35 -9.42
C ASP A 42 -8.04 -1.39 -10.23
N PHE A 43 -7.12 -0.68 -9.55
CA PHE A 43 -6.12 0.14 -10.22
C PHE A 43 -4.83 0.26 -9.40
N ILE A 44 -3.76 0.64 -10.10
CA ILE A 44 -2.44 0.84 -9.54
C ILE A 44 -1.98 2.27 -9.78
N ILE A 45 -1.27 2.82 -8.81
CA ILE A 45 -0.49 4.06 -8.88
C ILE A 45 0.96 3.61 -9.00
N ILE A 46 1.56 3.87 -10.15
CA ILE A 46 2.94 3.53 -10.46
C ILE A 46 3.79 4.75 -10.15
N LEU A 47 4.74 4.62 -9.23
CA LEU A 47 5.72 5.65 -8.90
C LEU A 47 6.88 5.63 -9.93
N ASP A 48 7.70 6.67 -9.94
CA ASP A 48 8.82 6.81 -10.87
C ASP A 48 9.86 5.69 -10.86
N ASP A 49 10.01 5.01 -9.73
CA ASP A 49 10.91 3.88 -9.55
C ASP A 49 10.19 2.53 -9.67
N ASP A 50 9.10 2.51 -10.45
CA ASP A 50 8.26 1.34 -10.77
C ASP A 50 7.62 0.64 -9.55
N ARG A 51 7.62 1.31 -8.39
CA ARG A 51 6.86 0.91 -7.21
C ARG A 51 5.36 1.05 -7.43
N HIS A 52 4.56 0.10 -6.98
CA HIS A 52 3.10 0.14 -7.14
C HIS A 52 2.35 0.34 -5.82
N ILE A 53 1.41 1.29 -5.82
CA ILE A 53 0.40 1.45 -4.76
C ILE A 53 -0.96 1.13 -5.32
N THR A 54 -1.78 0.44 -4.56
CA THR A 54 -2.75 -0.41 -5.20
C THR A 54 -4.07 -0.45 -4.49
N ILE A 55 -5.12 -0.15 -5.23
CA ILE A 55 -6.44 0.05 -4.66
C ILE A 55 -7.34 -1.12 -5.06
N GLN A 56 -7.99 -1.73 -4.08
CA GLN A 56 -8.91 -2.85 -4.26
C GLN A 56 -10.29 -2.56 -3.65
N ARG A 57 -11.32 -3.28 -4.11
CA ARG A 57 -12.64 -3.31 -3.47
C ARG A 57 -12.56 -4.02 -2.13
N ASP A 58 -13.58 -3.83 -1.30
CA ASP A 58 -13.72 -4.56 -0.04
C ASP A 58 -13.58 -6.08 -0.27
N PRO A 59 -12.54 -6.72 0.28
CA PRO A 59 -12.37 -8.15 0.13
C PRO A 59 -13.27 -8.94 1.09
N ASP A 60 -13.95 -8.32 2.06
CA ASP A 60 -14.60 -9.02 3.17
C ASP A 60 -15.72 -9.98 2.71
N PRO A 61 -15.47 -11.30 2.70
CA PRO A 61 -16.46 -12.30 2.32
C PRO A 61 -17.22 -12.83 3.54
N ARG A 62 -16.85 -12.43 4.77
CA ARG A 62 -17.36 -13.02 6.02
C ARG A 62 -18.69 -12.41 6.45
N TYR A 63 -19.04 -11.23 5.94
CA TYR A 63 -20.23 -10.52 6.42
C TYR A 63 -21.21 -10.08 5.33
N ASN A 64 -20.86 -10.06 4.03
CA ASN A 64 -21.80 -9.74 2.95
C ASN A 64 -21.39 -10.36 1.60
N LYS A 65 -22.36 -10.62 0.72
CA LYS A 65 -22.06 -10.79 -0.72
C LYS A 65 -21.35 -9.53 -1.21
N VAL A 66 -20.25 -9.68 -1.95
CA VAL A 66 -19.55 -8.57 -2.62
C VAL A 66 -20.58 -7.79 -3.44
N ASN A 67 -21.05 -6.66 -2.91
CA ASN A 67 -22.10 -5.84 -3.53
C ASN A 67 -21.51 -4.91 -4.62
N GLY A 68 -20.20 -5.03 -4.87
CA GLY A 68 -19.42 -4.26 -5.82
C GLY A 68 -19.18 -2.81 -5.40
N VAL A 69 -19.50 -2.44 -4.15
CA VAL A 69 -19.27 -1.09 -3.61
C VAL A 69 -17.86 -1.03 -3.03
N ILE A 70 -17.09 -0.06 -3.48
CA ILE A 70 -15.82 0.35 -2.89
C ILE A 70 -16.17 1.21 -1.67
N ASN A 71 -15.97 0.67 -0.48
CA ASN A 71 -16.16 1.37 0.80
C ASN A 71 -14.83 1.67 1.50
N MET A 72 -13.71 1.24 0.91
CA MET A 72 -12.38 1.35 1.47
C MET A 72 -11.39 1.61 0.33
N ILE A 73 -10.41 2.46 0.59
CA ILE A 73 -9.21 2.62 -0.23
C ILE A 73 -8.08 1.99 0.56
N GLU A 74 -7.40 1.02 -0.03
CA GLU A 74 -6.21 0.42 0.59
C GLU A 74 -4.98 0.87 -0.17
N PHE A 75 -3.95 1.34 0.52
CA PHE A 75 -2.61 1.50 -0.03
C PHE A 75 -1.81 0.28 0.43
N LEU A 76 -1.35 -0.52 -0.53
CA LEU A 76 -0.52 -1.67 -0.27
C LEU A 76 0.80 -1.50 -1.02
N PHE A 77 1.90 -1.78 -0.33
CA PHE A 77 3.23 -1.83 -0.87
C PHE A 77 3.98 -2.98 -0.20
N HIS A 78 4.84 -3.70 -0.93
CA HIS A 78 5.59 -4.80 -0.34
C HIS A 78 7.10 -4.66 -0.50
N TYR A 79 7.80 -5.20 0.48
CA TYR A 79 9.25 -5.22 0.56
C TYR A 79 9.71 -6.69 0.67
N PRO A 80 10.34 -7.27 -0.37
CA PRO A 80 10.82 -8.65 -0.31
C PRO A 80 11.87 -8.86 0.77
N ILE A 81 11.77 -10.00 1.44
CA ILE A 81 12.64 -10.33 2.58
C ILE A 81 13.97 -10.92 2.07
N ALA A 82 15.08 -10.38 2.57
CA ALA A 82 16.42 -10.89 2.29
C ALA A 82 16.71 -12.17 3.10
N MET A 83 17.45 -13.11 2.50
CA MET A 83 18.05 -14.20 3.27
C MET A 83 19.27 -13.69 4.03
N ASN A 84 19.38 -14.01 5.31
CA ASN A 84 20.66 -13.88 6.02
C ASN A 84 21.50 -15.17 5.87
N LYS A 85 22.80 -15.09 6.16
CA LYS A 85 23.77 -16.20 6.11
C LYS A 85 23.45 -17.40 7.03
N TYR A 86 22.47 -17.25 7.93
CA TYR A 86 22.00 -18.27 8.87
C TYR A 86 20.57 -18.79 8.54
N GLY A 87 19.97 -18.38 7.41
CA GLY A 87 18.61 -18.72 7.00
C GLY A 87 17.53 -17.70 7.44
N ASN A 88 16.26 -17.95 7.09
CA ASN A 88 15.14 -17.06 7.44
C ASN A 88 14.98 -16.94 8.96
N ASN A 89 15.35 -15.78 9.53
CA ASN A 89 15.03 -15.45 10.91
C ASN A 89 13.74 -14.60 10.90
N LEU A 90 12.58 -15.26 10.92
CA LEU A 90 11.28 -14.58 10.97
C LEU A 90 11.18 -13.63 12.15
N ASP A 91 11.68 -14.00 13.34
CA ASP A 91 11.66 -13.15 14.54
C ASP A 91 12.35 -11.81 14.27
N TRP A 92 13.41 -11.81 13.48
CA TRP A 92 14.12 -10.61 13.13
C TRP A 92 13.36 -9.70 12.17
N VAL A 93 12.70 -10.29 11.15
CA VAL A 93 11.81 -9.54 10.26
C VAL A 93 10.65 -8.93 11.06
N HIS A 94 10.08 -9.68 11.99
CA HIS A 94 9.03 -9.18 12.89
C HIS A 94 9.54 -8.03 13.77
N ARG A 95 10.73 -8.13 14.38
CA ARG A 95 11.33 -7.02 15.14
C ARG A 95 11.61 -5.79 14.29
N PHE A 96 12.02 -5.98 13.03
CA PHE A 96 12.23 -4.87 12.09
C PHE A 96 10.91 -4.19 11.75
N SER A 97 9.86 -4.98 11.44
CA SER A 97 8.50 -4.50 11.24
C SER A 97 7.98 -3.72 12.45
N ASP A 98 8.12 -4.29 13.65
CA ASP A 98 7.65 -3.65 14.88
C ASP A 98 8.36 -2.33 15.11
N ARG A 99 9.70 -2.27 14.97
CA ARG A 99 10.47 -1.01 15.09
C ARG A 99 9.99 0.05 14.11
N ILE A 100 9.77 -0.31 12.85
CA ILE A 100 9.27 0.61 11.82
C ILE A 100 7.87 1.13 12.15
N ASN A 101 6.98 0.26 12.64
CA ASN A 101 5.63 0.64 13.04
C ASN A 101 5.59 1.74 14.11
N TRP A 102 6.65 1.91 14.91
CA TRP A 102 6.77 3.01 15.87
C TRP A 102 7.16 4.35 15.23
N MET A 103 7.68 4.35 14.00
CA MET A 103 8.28 5.52 13.36
C MET A 103 7.50 6.03 12.15
N ILE A 104 6.80 5.14 11.44
CA ILE A 104 6.10 5.53 10.21
C ILE A 104 4.92 6.47 10.49
N PRO A 105 4.74 7.54 9.68
CA PRO A 105 3.63 8.47 9.84
C PRO A 105 2.24 7.85 9.66
N CYS A 106 2.08 6.87 8.77
CA CYS A 106 0.82 6.16 8.58
C CYS A 106 1.00 4.74 8.03
N GLY A 107 -0.09 3.98 8.06
CA GLY A 107 -0.07 2.57 7.71
C GLY A 107 0.52 1.69 8.80
N LYS A 108 0.66 0.41 8.48
CA LYS A 108 1.20 -0.62 9.35
C LYS A 108 1.98 -1.63 8.53
N THR A 109 3.18 -1.96 8.98
CA THR A 109 3.96 -3.04 8.43
C THR A 109 3.52 -4.39 9.00
N MET A 110 3.39 -5.38 8.12
CA MET A 110 3.00 -6.75 8.43
C MET A 110 3.96 -7.70 7.71
N VAL A 111 4.33 -8.79 8.35
CA VAL A 111 5.20 -9.80 7.74
C VAL A 111 4.31 -10.94 7.25
N ASP A 112 4.49 -11.34 6.00
CA ASP A 112 3.79 -12.48 5.41
C ASP A 112 4.77 -13.38 4.64
N ASN A 113 4.48 -14.67 4.57
CA ASN A 113 5.25 -15.64 3.80
C ASN A 113 4.75 -15.73 2.35
N ASP A 114 4.32 -14.59 1.79
CA ASP A 114 3.78 -14.53 0.44
C ASP A 114 4.89 -14.75 -0.59
N LYS A 115 4.92 -15.96 -1.14
CA LYS A 115 5.93 -16.40 -2.11
C LYS A 115 5.67 -15.91 -3.53
N GLU A 116 4.50 -15.34 -3.79
CA GLU A 116 4.18 -14.74 -5.08
C GLU A 116 5.01 -13.46 -5.30
N PHE A 117 5.22 -12.69 -4.23
CA PHE A 117 5.91 -11.39 -4.28
C PHE A 117 7.37 -11.43 -3.79
N GLY A 118 7.82 -12.52 -3.18
CA GLY A 118 9.23 -12.70 -2.79
C GLY A 118 9.56 -14.14 -2.36
N PRO A 119 10.73 -14.69 -2.73
CA PRO A 119 11.05 -16.10 -2.45
C PRO A 119 11.09 -16.46 -0.96
N ASN A 120 11.26 -15.46 -0.09
CA ASN A 120 11.36 -15.61 1.36
C ASN A 120 10.18 -14.97 2.11
N GLY A 121 9.11 -14.62 1.39
CA GLY A 121 8.04 -13.77 1.89
C GLY A 121 8.34 -12.29 1.72
N VAL A 122 7.44 -11.48 2.27
CA VAL A 122 7.43 -10.03 2.12
C VAL A 122 7.03 -9.33 3.41
N LEU A 123 7.53 -8.12 3.59
CA LEU A 123 7.02 -7.15 4.53
C LEU A 123 6.03 -6.23 3.78
N TRP A 124 4.76 -6.31 4.10
CA TRP A 124 3.71 -5.43 3.58
C TRP A 124 3.65 -4.14 4.39
N LEU A 125 3.73 -2.97 3.75
CA LEU A 125 3.19 -1.73 4.30
C LEU A 125 1.74 -1.60 3.80
N LYS A 126 0.80 -1.50 4.74
CA LYS A 126 -0.63 -1.40 4.46
C LYS A 126 -1.24 -0.19 5.15
N ASN A 127 -2.01 0.61 4.43
CA ASN A 127 -2.85 1.66 5.00
C ASN A 127 -4.28 1.55 4.45
N SER A 128 -5.28 1.45 5.32
CA SER A 128 -6.68 1.25 4.94
C SER A 128 -7.52 2.46 5.34
N ILE A 129 -8.26 3.01 4.39
CA ILE A 129 -9.06 4.23 4.54
C ILE A 129 -10.53 3.91 4.28
N TYR A 130 -11.36 3.97 5.31
CA TYR A 130 -12.80 3.69 5.21
C TYR A 130 -13.58 4.91 4.73
N LEU A 131 -14.25 4.79 3.59
CA LEU A 131 -15.05 5.85 2.95
C LEU A 131 -16.40 6.11 3.64
N VAL A 132 -16.78 5.29 4.63
CA VAL A 132 -18.05 5.44 5.35
C VAL A 132 -18.11 6.80 6.04
N GLY A 133 -19.17 7.57 5.78
CA GLY A 133 -19.32 8.94 6.28
C GLY A 133 -18.77 10.03 5.34
N GLY A 134 -18.06 9.65 4.28
CA GLY A 134 -17.49 10.58 3.30
C GLY A 134 -16.14 11.14 3.75
N ILE A 135 -15.18 11.19 2.83
CA ILE A 135 -13.81 11.68 3.10
C ILE A 135 -13.47 12.86 2.20
N SER A 136 -12.86 13.93 2.71
CA SER A 136 -12.44 15.04 1.86
C SER A 136 -11.28 14.65 0.95
N LYS A 137 -11.29 15.17 -0.29
CA LYS A 137 -10.19 15.02 -1.25
C LYS A 137 -8.86 15.54 -0.69
N SER A 138 -8.88 16.64 0.05
CA SER A 138 -7.69 17.22 0.70
C SER A 138 -7.10 16.28 1.73
N TRP A 139 -7.92 15.71 2.61
CA TRP A 139 -7.44 14.75 3.60
C TRP A 139 -6.92 13.47 2.94
N LEU A 140 -7.59 12.96 1.89
CA LEU A 140 -7.10 11.78 1.17
C LEU A 140 -5.73 12.05 0.54
N HIS A 141 -5.52 13.25 -0.01
CA HIS A 141 -4.22 13.68 -0.52
C HIS A 141 -3.14 13.70 0.56
N GLU A 142 -3.46 14.25 1.75
CA GLU A 142 -2.54 14.25 2.90
C GLU A 142 -2.20 12.83 3.35
N GLN A 143 -3.19 11.93 3.43
CA GLN A 143 -2.95 10.51 3.75
C GLN A 143 -2.05 9.83 2.73
N PHE A 144 -2.21 10.13 1.44
CA PHE A 144 -1.35 9.60 0.41
C PHE A 144 0.10 10.09 0.57
N ASN A 145 0.30 11.38 0.85
CA ASN A 145 1.63 11.93 1.09
C ASN A 145 2.29 11.35 2.35
N LEU A 146 1.52 11.14 3.43
CA LEU A 146 2.01 10.44 4.63
C LEU A 146 2.39 8.99 4.31
N TYR A 147 1.67 8.33 3.40
CA TYR A 147 1.97 6.96 2.99
C TYR A 147 3.29 6.89 2.20
N LEU A 148 3.49 7.80 1.25
CA LEU A 148 4.79 7.93 0.55
C LEU A 148 5.94 8.22 1.53
N ASN A 149 5.72 9.11 2.51
CA ASN A 149 6.72 9.40 3.54
C ASN A 149 7.05 8.16 4.38
N SER A 150 6.04 7.35 4.71
CA SER A 150 6.23 6.08 5.41
C SER A 150 7.07 5.12 4.57
N MET A 151 6.82 5.04 3.25
CA MET A 151 7.62 4.21 2.35
C MET A 151 9.08 4.64 2.29
N GLU A 152 9.34 5.95 2.19
CA GLU A 152 10.70 6.48 2.14
C GLU A 152 11.43 6.30 3.49
N LEU A 153 10.71 6.42 4.61
CA LEU A 153 11.28 6.15 5.94
C LEU A 153 11.74 4.70 6.05
N ILE A 154 10.94 3.74 5.59
CA ILE A 154 11.31 2.31 5.59
C ILE A 154 12.58 2.08 4.78
N LYS A 155 12.66 2.68 3.58
CA LYS A 155 13.84 2.61 2.72
C LYS A 155 15.08 3.22 3.40
N ASN A 156 14.95 4.41 3.99
CA ASN A 156 16.05 5.06 4.70
C ASN A 156 16.52 4.23 5.91
N TYR A 157 15.58 3.64 6.63
CA TYR A 157 15.89 2.75 7.76
C TYR A 157 16.57 1.46 7.28
N HIS A 158 16.12 0.88 6.18
CA HIS A 158 16.77 -0.25 5.51
C HIS A 158 18.22 0.07 5.15
N LEU A 159 18.48 1.22 4.52
CA LEU A 159 19.83 1.65 4.13
C LEU A 159 20.74 1.93 5.34
N ALA A 160 20.17 2.35 6.47
CA ALA A 160 20.92 2.63 7.69
C ALA A 160 21.20 1.38 8.55
N GLU A 161 20.43 0.29 8.40
CA GLU A 161 20.57 -0.95 9.17
C GLU A 161 21.51 -1.92 8.42
N PRO A 162 22.74 -2.18 8.92
CA PRO A 162 23.73 -3.02 8.23
C PRO A 162 23.27 -4.46 8.00
N ASN A 163 22.34 -4.92 8.84
CA ASN A 163 21.68 -6.19 8.70
C ASN A 163 20.21 -5.89 8.42
N SER A 164 19.86 -5.28 7.30
CA SER A 164 18.44 -5.12 7.02
C SER A 164 17.84 -6.45 6.54
N PRO A 165 16.64 -6.83 6.99
CA PRO A 165 15.96 -8.05 6.51
C PRO A 165 15.27 -7.86 5.15
N ILE A 166 15.57 -6.79 4.44
CA ILE A 166 14.92 -6.39 3.20
C ILE A 166 15.91 -6.54 2.05
N MET A 167 15.46 -7.03 0.90
CA MET A 167 16.29 -7.13 -0.31
C MET A 167 16.52 -5.77 -0.98
N GLU A 168 17.76 -5.52 -1.37
CA GLU A 168 18.07 -4.41 -2.27
C GLU A 168 17.46 -4.65 -3.67
N GLY A 169 16.91 -3.59 -4.26
CA GLY A 169 16.66 -3.51 -5.70
C GLY A 169 15.50 -4.34 -6.27
N LYS A 170 14.62 -4.92 -5.45
CA LYS A 170 13.38 -5.53 -5.92
C LYS A 170 12.22 -5.09 -5.05
N TRP A 171 11.68 -3.93 -5.34
CA TRP A 171 10.42 -3.48 -4.78
C TRP A 171 9.43 -3.51 -5.95
N ILE A 172 8.42 -4.37 -5.90
CA ILE A 172 7.42 -4.50 -6.97
C ILE A 172 6.10 -3.91 -6.46
#